data_AF-A0A661MQ80-F1
#
_entry.id   AF-A0A661MQ80-F1
#
_cell.length_a   1.000
_cell.length_b   1.000
_cell.length_c   1.000
_cell.angle_alpha   90.00
_cell.angle_beta   90.00
_cell.angle_gamma   90.00
#
_symmetry.space_group_name_H-M   'P 1'
#
loop_
_entity.id
_entity.type
_entity.pdbx_description
1 polymer ?
#
loop_
_entity_poly.entity_id
_entity_poly.type
_entity_poly.pdbx_seq_one_letter_code
_entity_poly.pdbx_strand_id
1 'polypeptide(L)' 'MFGIGMPELIIILIIILIIFGAGKLPEIGSGIGKGIKNFKKATQEAQEELSAPKEEKPSDEEKPNA' A
#
# COMPACT_ATOMS: atom_id res chain seq x y z
N MET A 1 12.44 -27.01 22.26
CA MET A 1 11.57 -25.96 22.85
C MET A 1 10.52 -25.63 21.82
N PHE A 2 9.27 -25.97 22.11
CA PHE A 2 8.14 -25.92 21.19
C PHE A 2 7.78 -24.44 20.95
N GLY A 3 8.12 -23.91 19.77
CA GLY A 3 7.66 -22.59 19.35
C GLY A 3 6.14 -22.59 19.18
N ILE A 4 5.52 -21.43 19.28
CA ILE A 4 4.09 -21.27 18.97
C ILE A 4 3.86 -21.80 17.55
N GLY A 5 3.20 -22.94 17.45
CA GLY A 5 2.87 -23.57 16.20
C GLY A 5 1.67 -22.90 15.54
N MET A 6 1.42 -23.29 14.29
CA MET A 6 0.20 -22.90 13.58
C MET A 6 -1.09 -23.20 14.37
N PRO A 7 -1.22 -24.34 15.08
CA PRO A 7 -2.42 -24.63 15.89
C PRO A 7 -2.65 -23.62 17.02
N GLU A 8 -1.60 -23.25 17.76
CA GLU A 8 -1.69 -22.28 18.86
C GLU A 8 -2.08 -20.89 18.36
N LEU A 9 -1.54 -20.46 17.21
CA LEU A 9 -1.94 -19.19 16.58
C LEU A 9 -3.41 -19.17 16.19
N ILE A 10 -3.94 -20.29 15.67
CA ILE A 10 -5.37 -20.40 15.30
C ILE A 10 -6.25 -20.28 16.55
N ILE A 11 -5.86 -20.92 17.66
CA ILE A 11 -6.62 -20.83 18.93
C ILE A 11 -6.64 -19.38 19.43
N ILE A 12 -5.50 -18.69 19.42
CA ILE A 12 -5.41 -17.28 19.82
C ILE A 12 -6.28 -16.41 18.89
N LEU A 13 -6.22 -16.66 17.58
CA LEU A 13 -7.04 -15.94 16.60
C LEU A 13 -8.54 -16.13 16.90
N ILE A 14 -8.99 -17.34 17.21
CA ILE A 14 -10.39 -17.61 17.56
C ILE A 14 -10.80 -16.84 18.81
N ILE A 15 -9.97 -16.79 19.85
CA ILE A 15 -10.27 -16.03 21.07
C ILE A 15 -10.42 -14.53 20.75
N ILE A 16 -9.50 -13.97 19.95
CA ILE A 16 -9.57 -12.58 19.49
C ILE A 16 -10.85 -12.36 18.69
N LEU A 17 -11.21 -13.28 17.79
CA LEU A 17 -12.43 -13.21 17.00
C LEU A 17 -13.70 -13.26 17.86
N ILE A 18 -13.70 -13.96 18.99
CA ILE A 18 -14.84 -13.97 19.92
C ILE A 18 -14.96 -12.63 20.65
N ILE A 19 -13.85 -12.05 21.09
CA ILE A 19 -13.85 -10.77 21.83
C ILE A 19 -14.22 -9.60 20.91
N PHE A 20 -13.60 -9.53 19.73
CA PHE A 20 -13.79 -8.41 18.81
C PHE A 20 -14.89 -8.69 17.77
N GLY A 21 -15.20 -9.94 17.47
CA GLY A 21 -16.11 -10.33 16.40
C GLY A 21 -15.41 -10.51 15.04
N ALA A 22 -15.90 -11.47 14.24
CA ALA A 22 -15.38 -11.77 12.89
C ALA A 22 -15.44 -10.59 11.90
N GLY A 23 -16.34 -9.63 12.13
CA GLY A 23 -16.48 -8.43 11.29
C GLY A 23 -15.45 -7.33 11.58
N LYS A 24 -14.88 -7.26 12.79
CA LYS A 24 -13.96 -6.17 13.17
C LYS A 24 -12.59 -6.28 12.50
N LEU A 25 -12.08 -7.49 12.31
CA LEU A 25 -10.80 -7.72 11.64
C LEU A 25 -10.76 -7.18 10.19
N PRO A 26 -11.72 -7.53 9.31
CA PRO A 26 -11.74 -7.00 7.93
C PRO A 26 -12.03 -5.49 7.89
N GLU A 27 -12.80 -4.95 8.83
CA GLU A 27 -13.04 -3.51 8.97
C GLU A 27 -11.73 -2.75 9.25
N ILE A 28 -10.96 -3.19 10.24
CA ILE A 28 -9.65 -2.62 10.60
C ILE A 28 -8.63 -2.85 9.48
N GLY A 29 -8.57 -4.06 8.93
CA GLY A 29 -7.67 -4.42 7.84
C GLY A 29 -7.91 -3.60 6.57
N SER A 30 -9.17 -3.28 6.26
CA SER A 30 -9.52 -2.42 5.12
C SER A 30 -9.02 -0.98 5.31
N GLY A 31 -9.10 -0.45 6.53
CA GLY A 31 -8.56 0.87 6.88
C GLY A 31 -7.04 0.92 6.76
N ILE A 32 -6.36 -0.04 7.39
CA ILE A 32 -4.90 -0.17 7.34
C ILE A 32 -4.41 -0.38 5.90
N GLY A 33 -5.07 -1.26 5.14
CA GLY A 33 -4.70 -1.56 3.76
C GLY A 33 -4.80 -0.35 2.83
N LYS A 34 -5.84 0.48 2.99
CA LYS A 34 -5.96 1.75 2.26
C LYS A 34 -4.85 2.72 2.66
N GLY A 35 -4.53 2.82 3.95
CA GLY A 35 -3.43 3.65 4.45
C GLY A 35 -2.08 3.25 3.85
N ILE A 36 -1.75 1.96 3.89
CA ILE A 36 -0.51 1.42 3.30
C ILE A 36 -0.47 1.65 1.79
N LYS A 37 -1.58 1.43 1.08
CA LYS A 37 -1.67 1.65 -0.37
C LYS A 37 -1.39 3.11 -0.73
N ASN A 38 -2.02 4.05 -0.02
CA ASN A 38 -1.84 5.48 -0.26
C ASN A 38 -0.42 5.94 0.10
N PHE A 39 0.13 5.44 1.21
CA PHE A 39 1.51 5.72 1.61
C PHE A 39 2.50 5.24 0.56
N LYS A 40 2.33 4.00 0.07
CA LYS A 40 3.19 3.45 -0.99
C LYS A 40 3.11 4.27 -2.28
N LYS A 41 1.91 4.72 -2.68
CA LYS A 41 1.70 5.56 -3.87
C LYS A 41 2.40 6.91 -3.74
N ALA A 42 2.23 7.59 -2.61
CA ALA A 42 2.88 8.88 -2.34
C ALA A 42 4.41 8.76 -2.28
N THR A 43 4.93 7.69 -1.67
CA THR A 43 6.38 7.40 -1.69
C THR A 43 6.89 7.16 -3.11
N GLN A 44 6.14 6.44 -3.95
CA GLN A 44 6.55 6.16 -5.32
C GLN A 44 6.53 7.43 -6.19
N GLU A 45 5.49 8.25 -6.08
CA GLU A 45 5.39 9.55 -6.77
C GLU A 45 6.53 10.49 -6.34
N ALA A 46 6.83 10.58 -5.05
CA ALA A 46 7.96 11.37 -4.55
C ALA A 46 9.32 10.85 -5.05
N GLN A 47 9.47 9.53 -5.19
CA GLN A 47 10.69 8.93 -5.74
C GLN A 47 10.83 9.23 -7.24
N GLU A 48 9.74 9.19 -8.01
CA GLU A 48 9.71 9.56 -9.43
C GLU A 48 10.03 11.06 -9.63
N GLU A 49 9.48 11.96 -8.80
CA GLU A 49 9.78 13.39 -8.84
C GLU A 49 11.26 13.71 -8.53
N LEU A 50 11.88 12.94 -7.63
CA LEU A 50 13.30 13.08 -7.28
C LEU A 50 14.24 12.42 -8.29
N SER A 51 13.75 11.44 -9.06
CA SER A 51 14.57 10.63 -9.98
C SER A 51 14.42 11.03 -11.45
N ALA A 52 13.45 11.87 -11.80
CA ALA A 52 13.32 12.43 -13.14
C ALA A 52 14.31 13.60 -13.31
N PRO A 53 15.31 13.52 -14.23
CA PRO A 53 15.82 14.72 -14.86
C PRO A 53 14.61 15.46 -15.44
N LYS A 54 14.57 16.78 -15.31
CA LYS A 54 13.62 17.61 -16.05
C LYS A 54 13.78 17.29 -17.55
N GLU A 55 13.00 16.35 -18.07
CA GLU A 55 12.70 16.31 -19.49
C GLU A 55 11.80 17.52 -19.74
N GLU A 56 12.46 18.62 -20.12
CA GLU A 56 11.85 19.60 -21.02
C GLU A 56 11.13 18.79 -22.10
N LYS A 57 9.80 18.87 -22.09
CA LYS A 57 8.97 18.48 -23.22
C LYS A 57 9.62 19.11 -24.45
N PRO A 58 10.06 18.34 -25.46
CA PRO A 58 10.51 18.94 -26.70
C PRO A 58 9.31 19.69 -27.25
N SER A 59 9.46 21.01 -27.31
CA SER A 59 8.62 21.89 -28.10
C SER A 59 8.50 21.27 -29.48
N ASP A 60 7.29 20.92 -29.87
CA ASP A 60 6.96 20.46 -31.22
C ASP A 60 7.53 21.45 -32.25
N GLU A 61 8.55 21.03 -33.00
CA GLU A 61 8.90 21.62 -34.29
C GLU A 61 8.02 20.98 -35.38
N GLU A 62 7.12 21.75 -36.00
CA GLU A 62 6.70 21.64 -37.40
C GLU A 62 5.73 22.82 -37.68
N LYS A 63 5.92 23.78 -38.59
CA LYS A 63 6.62 23.88 -39.88
C LYS A 63 6.88 25.35 -40.23
N PRO A 64 7.95 25.71 -40.98
CA PRO A 64 7.96 26.96 -41.72
C PRO A 64 7.04 26.81 -42.95
N ASN A 65 5.96 27.59 -42.99
CA ASN A 65 5.12 27.76 -44.16
C ASN A 65 5.06 29.25 -44.56
N ALA A 66 5.92 29.66 -45.49
CA ALA A 66 5.70 30.67 -46.55
C ALA A 66 7.04 31.16 -47.11
#